data_AF-A0A0K2Y3X0-F1
#
_entry.id   AF-A0A0K2Y3X0-F1
#
_cell.length_a   1.000
_cell.length_b   1.000
_cell.length_c   1.000
_cell.angle_alpha   90.00
_cell.angle_beta   90.00
_cell.angle_gamma   90.00
#
_symmetry.space_group_name_H-M   'P 1'
#
loop_
_entity.id
_entity.type
_entity.pdbx_description
1 polymer ?
#
loop_
_entity_poly.entity_id
_entity_poly.type
_entity_poly.pdbx_seq_one_letter_code
_entity_poly.pdbx_strand_id
1 'polypeptide(L)'
;MAGIGAITATQDTEILKALCEVFGIDADLQMIQEVLEDRKRMEEQEKSQTELETQKQTLIVGKRLKSYTALKNKFFNAQDLESGIAILKELHVDYFELLEPDKFAILDYIQADMDNYKKNDPTRHVKVVLLLHFYFSPVFGHTEPSSSMCYYFSIFDNLNQLAELLGRKVHTIVLDFDDLKIKPHDFGKIVCFESELWNKFDDECFTNGDDEPLRCTGNNLFFTRTLKIAASGDQLNGKHTLRYVKFGL
;
A
#
# COMPACT_ATOMS: atom_id res chain seq x y z
N MET A 1 35.02 -8.87 -65.14
CA MET A 1 34.39 -8.44 -63.88
C MET A 1 34.80 -6.99 -63.65
N ALA A 2 34.01 -6.03 -64.15
CA ALA A 2 34.23 -4.62 -63.85
C ALA A 2 33.62 -4.35 -62.47
N GLY A 3 34.44 -3.91 -61.52
CA GLY A 3 33.99 -3.58 -60.17
C GLY A 3 32.95 -2.47 -60.20
N ILE A 4 31.88 -2.66 -59.44
CA ILE A 4 30.82 -1.65 -59.26
C ILE A 4 31.48 -0.37 -58.74
N GLY A 5 31.44 0.69 -59.53
CA GLY A 5 31.94 2.01 -59.14
C GLY A 5 31.16 2.53 -57.93
N ALA A 6 31.85 3.27 -57.04
CA ALA A 6 31.22 3.86 -55.87
C ALA A 6 30.04 4.76 -56.29
N ILE A 7 28.87 4.58 -55.66
CA ILE A 7 27.72 5.46 -55.86
C ILE A 7 28.11 6.86 -55.35
N THR A 8 28.20 7.83 -56.24
CA THR A 8 28.55 9.24 -55.92
C THR A 8 27.32 10.14 -55.75
N ALA A 9 26.12 9.58 -55.87
CA ALA A 9 24.86 10.31 -55.74
C ALA A 9 24.59 10.70 -54.27
N THR A 10 24.00 11.87 -54.06
CA THR A 10 23.76 12.45 -52.73
C THR A 10 22.29 12.61 -52.37
N GLN A 11 21.39 12.40 -53.33
CA GLN A 11 19.95 12.43 -53.13
C GLN A 11 19.38 11.01 -53.09
N ASP A 12 18.46 10.74 -52.16
CA ASP A 12 17.88 9.41 -51.94
C ASP A 12 17.29 8.78 -53.21
N THR A 13 16.65 9.58 -54.05
CA THR A 13 16.06 9.16 -55.32
C THR A 13 17.11 8.70 -56.33
N GLU A 14 18.26 9.38 -56.38
CA GLU A 14 19.37 9.04 -57.28
C GLU A 14 20.15 7.82 -56.77
N ILE A 15 20.30 7.69 -55.45
CA ILE A 15 20.91 6.53 -54.81
C ILE A 15 20.05 5.29 -55.04
N LEU A 16 18.73 5.38 -54.82
CA LEU A 16 17.81 4.26 -55.05
C LEU A 16 17.75 3.85 -56.53
N LYS A 17 17.80 4.81 -57.45
CA LYS A 17 17.85 4.52 -58.88
C LYS A 17 19.14 3.77 -59.27
N ALA A 18 20.29 4.27 -58.82
CA ALA A 18 21.58 3.60 -59.07
C ALA A 18 21.62 2.19 -58.47
N LEU A 19 21.01 1.98 -57.30
CA LEU A 19 20.89 0.65 -56.70
C LEU A 19 19.98 -0.28 -57.52
N CYS A 20 18.81 0.20 -57.97
CA CYS A 20 17.91 -0.59 -58.83
C CYS A 20 18.62 -1.05 -60.11
N GLU A 21 19.40 -0.15 -60.74
CA GLU A 21 20.21 -0.47 -61.93
C GLU A 21 21.29 -1.54 -61.63
N VAL A 22 21.97 -1.46 -60.49
CA VAL A 22 22.99 -2.45 -60.07
C VAL A 22 22.39 -3.84 -59.82
N PHE A 23 21.16 -3.91 -59.29
CA PHE A 23 20.48 -5.16 -58.99
C PHE A 23 19.56 -5.66 -60.12
N GLY A 24 19.53 -4.97 -61.27
CA GLY A 24 18.70 -5.36 -62.42
C GLY A 24 17.19 -5.22 -62.17
N ILE A 25 16.79 -4.33 -61.26
CA ILE A 25 15.40 -4.02 -60.96
C ILE A 25 14.95 -2.90 -61.91
N ASP A 26 13.93 -3.17 -62.71
CA ASP A 26 13.32 -2.17 -63.61
C ASP A 26 12.37 -1.28 -62.81
N ALA A 27 12.92 -0.19 -62.26
CA ALA A 27 12.18 0.81 -61.50
C ALA A 27 12.43 2.19 -62.13
N ASP A 28 11.36 2.86 -62.57
CA ASP A 28 11.45 4.22 -63.07
C ASP A 28 11.48 5.25 -61.93
N LEU A 29 11.81 6.50 -62.28
CA LEU A 29 11.90 7.61 -61.31
C LEU A 29 10.58 7.87 -60.59
N GLN A 30 9.45 7.62 -61.25
CA GLN A 30 8.12 7.87 -60.70
C GLN A 30 7.79 6.82 -59.62
N MET A 31 8.07 5.54 -59.88
CA MET A 31 7.94 4.46 -58.90
C MET A 31 8.82 4.70 -57.67
N ILE A 32 10.06 5.14 -57.86
CA ILE A 32 10.98 5.43 -56.73
C ILE A 32 10.47 6.61 -55.90
N GLN A 33 9.94 7.65 -56.55
CA GLN A 33 9.33 8.79 -55.85
C GLN A 33 8.08 8.38 -55.07
N GLU A 34 7.19 7.58 -55.66
CA GLU A 34 5.99 7.07 -54.98
C GLU A 34 6.34 6.26 -53.72
N VAL A 35 7.34 5.37 -53.81
CA VAL A 35 7.80 4.57 -52.66
C VAL A 35 8.41 5.47 -51.57
N LEU A 36 9.17 6.50 -51.93
CA LEU A 36 9.74 7.45 -50.97
C LEU A 36 8.66 8.29 -50.28
N GLU A 37 7.65 8.76 -51.02
CA GLU A 37 6.51 9.48 -50.46
C GLU A 37 5.64 8.59 -49.57
N ASP A 38 5.40 7.34 -49.98
CA ASP A 38 4.67 6.36 -49.18
C ASP A 38 5.37 6.04 -47.87
N ARG A 39 6.70 5.84 -47.92
CA ARG A 39 7.50 5.63 -46.72
C ARG A 39 7.44 6.83 -45.78
N LYS A 40 7.54 8.04 -46.32
CA LYS A 40 7.44 9.28 -45.53
C LYS A 40 6.05 9.42 -44.89
N ARG A 41 4.97 9.14 -45.65
CA ARG A 41 3.60 9.11 -45.12
C ARG A 41 3.43 8.08 -44.02
N MET A 42 4.01 6.89 -44.19
CA MET A 42 3.97 5.81 -43.19
C MET A 42 4.69 6.23 -41.90
N GLU A 43 5.89 6.79 -41.99
CA GLU A 43 6.66 7.29 -40.84
C GLU A 43 5.93 8.43 -40.11
N GLU A 44 5.30 9.35 -40.85
CA GLU A 44 4.46 10.42 -40.27
C GLU A 44 3.20 9.86 -39.58
N GLN A 45 2.59 8.82 -40.15
CA GLN A 45 1.42 8.14 -39.60
C GLN A 45 1.76 7.35 -38.32
N GLU A 46 2.85 6.59 -38.32
CA GLU A 46 3.34 5.86 -37.14
C GLU A 46 3.69 6.80 -35.98
N LYS A 47 4.35 7.92 -36.29
CA LYS A 47 4.66 8.95 -35.31
C LYS A 47 3.38 9.54 -34.72
N SER A 48 2.41 9.90 -35.58
CA SER A 48 1.12 10.44 -35.14
C SER A 48 0.32 9.46 -34.28
N GLN A 49 0.37 8.16 -34.60
CA GLN A 49 -0.29 7.13 -33.82
C GLN A 49 0.35 6.97 -32.43
N THR A 50 1.68 6.97 -32.37
CA THR A 50 2.44 6.90 -31.11
C THR A 50 2.16 8.10 -30.21
N GLU A 51 2.11 9.32 -30.79
CA GLU A 51 1.76 10.55 -30.06
C GLU A 51 0.32 10.49 -29.52
N LEU A 52 -0.64 10.00 -30.32
CA LEU A 52 -2.03 9.85 -29.90
C LEU A 52 -2.18 8.83 -28.76
N GLU A 53 -1.50 7.69 -28.83
CA GLU A 53 -1.49 6.68 -27.77
C GLU A 53 -0.89 7.23 -26.48
N THR A 54 0.22 7.97 -26.58
CA THR A 54 0.85 8.66 -25.44
C THR A 54 -0.08 9.68 -24.81
N GLN A 55 -0.78 10.48 -25.62
CA GLN A 55 -1.77 11.44 -25.13
C GLN A 55 -2.95 10.75 -24.45
N LYS A 56 -3.50 9.69 -25.04
CA LYS A 56 -4.58 8.90 -24.44
C LYS A 56 -4.16 8.33 -23.09
N GLN A 57 -2.95 7.77 -23.01
CA GLN A 57 -2.42 7.22 -21.76
C GLN A 57 -2.24 8.30 -20.69
N THR A 58 -1.71 9.47 -21.06
CA THR A 58 -1.59 10.62 -20.16
C THR A 58 -2.96 11.08 -19.65
N LEU A 59 -3.98 11.09 -20.52
CA LEU A 59 -5.35 11.44 -20.17
C LEU A 59 -5.99 10.43 -19.21
N ILE A 60 -5.75 9.13 -19.41
CA ILE A 60 -6.21 8.06 -18.53
C ILE A 60 -5.57 8.20 -17.14
N VAL A 61 -4.24 8.37 -17.09
CA VAL A 61 -3.51 8.58 -15.83
C VAL A 61 -4.01 9.83 -15.12
N GLY A 62 -4.20 10.93 -15.83
CA GLY A 62 -4.71 12.19 -15.27
C GLY A 62 -6.14 12.05 -14.72
N LYS A 63 -7.02 11.29 -15.38
CA LYS A 63 -8.35 10.98 -14.86
C LYS A 63 -8.28 10.10 -13.61
N ARG A 64 -7.44 9.06 -13.64
CA ARG A 64 -7.25 8.14 -12.50
C ARG A 64 -6.77 8.86 -11.26
N LEU A 65 -5.79 9.76 -11.39
CA LEU A 65 -5.27 10.57 -10.28
C LEU A 65 -6.33 11.51 -9.69
N LYS A 66 -7.18 12.11 -10.54
CA LYS A 66 -8.31 12.93 -10.08
C LYS A 66 -9.32 12.12 -9.27
N SER A 67 -9.69 10.93 -9.75
CA SER A 67 -10.60 10.04 -9.02
C SER A 67 -10.00 9.59 -7.68
N TYR A 68 -8.72 9.19 -7.68
CA TYR A 68 -7.98 8.87 -6.45
C TYR A 68 -8.03 10.02 -5.44
N THR A 69 -7.75 11.25 -5.89
CA THR A 69 -7.73 12.43 -5.03
C THR A 69 -9.12 12.73 -4.47
N ALA A 70 -10.17 12.60 -5.30
CA ALA A 70 -11.54 12.79 -4.85
C ALA A 70 -11.96 11.73 -3.82
N LEU A 71 -11.57 10.47 -4.03
CA LEU A 71 -11.86 9.37 -3.13
C LEU A 71 -11.11 9.50 -1.80
N LYS A 72 -9.83 9.89 -1.85
CA LYS A 72 -9.01 10.23 -0.68
C LYS A 72 -9.63 11.37 0.14
N ASN A 73 -10.12 12.42 -0.52
CA ASN A 73 -10.83 13.51 0.16
C ASN A 73 -12.14 13.03 0.79
N LYS A 74 -12.88 12.11 0.16
CA LYS A 74 -14.07 11.51 0.78
C LYS A 74 -13.70 10.68 2.01
N PHE A 75 -12.62 9.90 1.95
CA PHE A 75 -12.11 9.13 3.10
C PHE A 75 -11.78 10.05 4.27
N PHE A 76 -11.06 11.14 4.02
CA PHE A 76 -10.74 12.15 5.01
C PHE A 76 -11.96 12.82 5.63
N ASN A 77 -13.05 12.99 4.88
CA ASN A 77 -14.27 13.64 5.34
C ASN A 77 -15.38 12.68 5.76
N ALA A 78 -15.10 11.37 5.82
CA ALA A 78 -16.08 10.36 6.23
C ALA A 78 -16.58 10.67 7.65
N GLN A 79 -17.92 10.73 7.78
CA GLN A 79 -18.63 11.06 9.01
C GLN A 79 -19.00 9.81 9.81
N ASP A 80 -19.09 8.67 9.13
CA ASP A 80 -19.46 7.38 9.70
C ASP A 80 -18.45 6.31 9.28
N LEU A 81 -18.40 5.25 10.06
CA LEU A 81 -17.45 4.17 9.88
C LEU A 81 -17.74 3.35 8.62
N GLU A 82 -19.01 3.13 8.28
CA GLU A 82 -19.42 2.29 7.16
C GLU A 82 -18.96 2.90 5.83
N SER A 83 -19.24 4.19 5.63
CA SER A 83 -18.80 4.92 4.44
C SER A 83 -17.28 5.00 4.37
N GLY A 84 -16.61 5.29 5.48
CA GLY A 84 -15.14 5.34 5.52
C GLY A 84 -14.48 4.01 5.19
N ILE A 85 -15.00 2.88 5.70
CA ILE A 85 -14.52 1.54 5.37
C ILE A 85 -14.79 1.21 3.90
N ALA A 86 -15.97 1.55 3.37
CA ALA A 86 -16.29 1.30 1.97
C ALA A 86 -15.33 2.05 1.03
N ILE A 87 -15.08 3.33 1.33
CA ILE A 87 -14.11 4.15 0.59
C ILE A 87 -12.70 3.55 0.69
N LEU A 88 -12.28 3.12 1.87
CA LEU A 88 -10.96 2.52 2.07
C LEU A 88 -10.81 1.22 1.25
N LYS A 89 -11.86 0.39 1.18
CA LYS A 89 -11.85 -0.80 0.32
C LYS A 89 -11.70 -0.44 -1.16
N GLU A 90 -12.41 0.59 -1.63
CA GLU A 90 -12.28 1.08 -3.01
C GLU A 90 -10.87 1.61 -3.28
N LEU A 91 -10.28 2.37 -2.36
CA LEU A 91 -8.89 2.82 -2.44
C LEU A 91 -7.90 1.64 -2.55
N HIS A 92 -8.11 0.56 -1.79
CA HIS A 92 -7.28 -0.63 -1.86
C HIS A 92 -7.43 -1.41 -3.17
N VAL A 93 -8.64 -1.51 -3.72
CA VAL A 93 -8.89 -2.33 -4.92
C VAL A 93 -8.49 -1.58 -6.19
N ASP A 94 -8.91 -0.33 -6.31
CA ASP A 94 -8.82 0.41 -7.58
C ASP A 94 -7.60 1.34 -7.68
N TYR A 95 -6.96 1.64 -6.53
CA TYR A 95 -5.92 2.66 -6.43
C TYR A 95 -4.72 2.25 -5.55
N PHE A 96 -4.46 0.96 -5.36
CA PHE A 96 -3.35 0.49 -4.52
C PHE A 96 -2.01 1.11 -4.90
N GLU A 97 -1.70 1.21 -6.20
CA GLU A 97 -0.44 1.75 -6.68
C GLU A 97 -0.24 3.25 -6.40
N LEU A 98 -1.32 3.99 -6.16
CA LEU A 98 -1.28 5.39 -5.73
C LEU A 98 -1.33 5.52 -4.21
N LEU A 99 -2.05 4.61 -3.54
CA LEU A 99 -2.23 4.61 -2.09
C LEU A 99 -0.97 4.17 -1.34
N GLU A 100 -0.25 3.19 -1.85
CA GLU A 100 0.95 2.62 -1.22
C GLU A 100 2.08 3.63 -1.00
N PRO A 101 2.47 4.46 -1.99
CA PRO A 101 3.43 5.53 -1.76
C PRO A 101 2.88 6.70 -0.93
N ASP A 102 1.56 6.90 -0.88
CA ASP A 102 0.90 8.01 -0.17
C ASP A 102 0.55 7.65 1.30
N LYS A 103 0.89 6.44 1.76
CA LYS A 103 0.38 5.88 3.01
C LYS A 103 0.77 6.66 4.26
N PHE A 104 1.99 7.19 4.33
CA PHE A 104 2.44 8.00 5.45
C PHE A 104 1.80 9.39 5.46
N ALA A 105 1.59 10.00 4.29
CA ALA A 105 0.90 11.30 4.21
C ALA A 105 -0.58 11.19 4.64
N ILE A 106 -1.24 10.07 4.30
CA ILE A 106 -2.60 9.77 4.78
C ILE A 106 -2.59 9.57 6.30
N LEU A 107 -1.61 8.84 6.84
CA LEU A 107 -1.45 8.63 8.28
C LEU A 107 -1.31 9.96 9.03
N ASP A 108 -0.39 10.81 8.59
CA ASP A 108 -0.10 12.12 9.17
C ASP A 108 -1.34 13.01 9.13
N TYR A 109 -2.11 12.99 8.03
CA TYR A 109 -3.34 13.74 7.92
C TYR A 109 -4.38 13.29 8.95
N ILE A 110 -4.63 11.99 9.09
CA ILE A 110 -5.62 11.48 10.05
C ILE A 110 -5.18 11.80 11.48
N GLN A 111 -3.89 11.69 11.80
CA GLN A 111 -3.34 12.05 13.10
C GLN A 111 -3.56 13.54 13.43
N ALA A 112 -3.18 14.42 12.51
CA ALA A 112 -3.38 15.86 12.67
C ALA A 112 -4.87 16.23 12.77
N ASP A 113 -5.74 15.55 12.03
CA ASP A 113 -7.18 15.78 12.10
C ASP A 113 -7.74 15.34 13.48
N MET A 114 -7.31 14.18 13.99
CA MET A 114 -7.71 13.68 15.31
C MET A 114 -7.34 14.62 16.46
N ASP A 115 -6.22 15.35 16.34
CA ASP A 115 -5.78 16.31 17.35
C ASP A 115 -6.73 17.52 17.47
N ASN A 116 -7.58 17.77 16.46
CA ASN A 116 -8.62 18.80 16.53
C ASN A 116 -9.84 18.39 17.37
N TYR A 117 -9.97 17.11 17.73
CA TYR A 117 -11.13 16.59 18.44
C TYR A 117 -10.79 16.22 19.89
N LYS A 118 -11.74 16.48 20.80
CA LYS A 118 -11.64 16.02 22.20
C LYS A 118 -11.64 14.49 22.25
N LYS A 119 -11.04 13.91 23.30
CA LYS A 119 -10.95 12.45 23.49
C LYS A 119 -12.31 11.74 23.36
N ASN A 120 -13.38 12.36 23.87
CA ASN A 120 -14.72 11.76 23.91
C ASN A 120 -15.59 12.13 22.69
N ASP A 121 -15.03 12.78 21.67
CA ASP A 121 -15.78 13.14 20.47
C ASP A 121 -16.08 11.89 19.62
N PRO A 122 -17.35 11.62 19.24
CA PRO A 122 -17.68 10.50 18.38
C PRO A 122 -16.92 10.51 17.04
N THR A 123 -16.65 11.69 16.49
CA THR A 123 -15.88 11.86 15.26
C THR A 123 -14.46 11.33 15.44
N ARG A 124 -13.83 11.61 16.60
CA ARG A 124 -12.51 11.07 16.93
C ARG A 124 -12.50 9.55 16.96
N HIS A 125 -13.54 8.92 17.50
CA HIS A 125 -13.67 7.47 17.52
C HIS A 125 -13.74 6.90 16.10
N VAL A 126 -14.56 7.49 15.23
CA VAL A 126 -14.63 7.10 13.81
C VAL A 126 -13.25 7.22 13.16
N LYS A 127 -12.53 8.33 13.36
CA LYS A 127 -11.18 8.52 12.81
C LYS A 127 -10.17 7.49 13.31
N VAL A 128 -10.16 7.18 14.61
CA VAL A 128 -9.25 6.16 15.16
C VAL A 128 -9.56 4.78 14.59
N VAL A 129 -10.83 4.43 14.45
CA VAL A 129 -11.21 3.12 13.90
C VAL A 129 -10.86 3.03 12.41
N LEU A 130 -11.05 4.12 11.64
CA LEU A 130 -10.59 4.20 10.25
C LEU A 130 -9.06 4.12 10.15
N LEU A 131 -8.33 4.77 11.07
CA LEU A 131 -6.87 4.67 11.17
C LEU A 131 -6.43 3.22 11.43
N LEU A 132 -7.09 2.49 12.33
CA LEU A 132 -6.82 1.07 12.57
C LEU A 132 -7.05 0.24 11.31
N HIS A 133 -8.17 0.45 10.61
CA HIS A 133 -8.46 -0.25 9.36
C HIS A 133 -7.43 0.05 8.27
N PHE A 134 -6.97 1.30 8.18
CA PHE A 134 -5.96 1.70 7.21
C PHE A 134 -4.58 1.13 7.57
N TYR A 135 -4.19 1.23 8.84
CA TYR A 135 -2.89 0.78 9.32
C TYR A 135 -2.73 -0.74 9.24
N PHE A 136 -3.78 -1.51 9.53
CA PHE A 136 -3.76 -2.97 9.41
C PHE A 136 -4.24 -3.49 8.05
N SER A 137 -4.23 -2.62 7.05
CA SER A 137 -4.46 -3.02 5.66
C SER A 137 -3.19 -3.60 5.03
N PRO A 138 -3.31 -4.25 3.85
CA PRO A 138 -2.15 -4.73 3.10
C PRO A 138 -1.10 -3.65 2.77
N VAL A 139 -1.48 -2.37 2.78
CA VAL A 139 -0.59 -1.23 2.44
C VAL A 139 0.61 -1.10 3.39
N PHE A 140 0.42 -1.45 4.66
CA PHE A 140 1.47 -1.44 5.69
C PHE A 140 2.02 -2.84 6.00
N GLY A 141 1.49 -3.87 5.34
CA GLY A 141 1.88 -5.26 5.55
C GLY A 141 1.65 -5.73 6.99
N HIS A 142 2.72 -6.19 7.63
CA HIS A 142 2.71 -6.70 9.01
C HIS A 142 3.46 -5.79 9.98
N THR A 143 3.56 -4.50 9.67
CA THR A 143 4.28 -3.53 10.51
C THR A 143 3.52 -3.32 11.82
N GLU A 144 4.23 -3.40 12.95
CA GLU A 144 3.65 -3.12 14.27
C GLU A 144 3.55 -1.60 14.51
N PRO A 145 2.52 -1.11 15.24
CA PRO A 145 2.32 0.31 15.47
C PRO A 145 3.50 0.98 16.19
N SER A 146 3.84 2.20 15.79
CA SER A 146 4.78 3.05 16.53
C SER A 146 4.22 3.50 17.89
N SER A 147 5.06 4.05 18.78
CA SER A 147 4.59 4.66 20.04
C SER A 147 3.57 5.78 19.82
N SER A 148 3.78 6.61 18.81
CA SER A 148 2.83 7.69 18.49
C SER A 148 1.48 7.15 18.07
N MET A 149 1.43 6.03 17.33
CA MET A 149 0.19 5.35 16.96
C MET A 149 -0.52 4.76 18.19
N CYS A 150 0.23 4.11 19.09
CA CYS A 150 -0.33 3.53 20.31
C CYS A 150 -1.01 4.57 21.19
N TYR A 151 -0.52 5.81 21.21
CA TYR A 151 -1.17 6.91 21.93
C TYR A 151 -2.59 7.17 21.44
N TYR A 152 -2.83 7.17 20.12
CA TYR A 152 -4.17 7.36 19.55
C TYR A 152 -5.12 6.21 19.87
N PHE A 153 -4.59 5.00 20.05
CA PHE A 153 -5.37 3.82 20.42
C PHE A 153 -5.72 3.75 21.91
N SER A 154 -5.18 4.66 22.75
CA SER A 154 -5.57 4.78 24.17
C SER A 154 -7.00 5.28 24.42
N ILE A 155 -7.78 5.46 23.35
CA ILE A 155 -9.21 5.72 23.42
C ILE A 155 -10.02 4.46 23.77
N PHE A 156 -9.45 3.27 23.56
CA PHE A 156 -10.15 2.01 23.82
C PHE A 156 -9.89 1.57 25.25
N ASP A 157 -10.94 1.54 26.08
CA ASP A 157 -10.84 1.17 27.49
C ASP A 157 -10.55 -0.31 27.68
N ASN A 158 -11.00 -1.15 26.75
CA ASN A 158 -10.79 -2.59 26.78
C ASN A 158 -10.99 -3.22 25.39
N LEU A 159 -10.69 -4.52 25.32
CA LEU A 159 -10.75 -5.28 24.08
C LEU A 159 -12.16 -5.46 23.52
N ASN A 160 -13.20 -5.50 24.37
CA ASN A 160 -14.59 -5.65 23.91
C ASN A 160 -15.06 -4.41 23.14
N GLN A 161 -14.74 -3.22 23.65
CA GLN A 161 -15.08 -1.96 22.98
C GLN A 161 -14.39 -1.89 21.60
N LEU A 162 -13.11 -2.26 21.54
CA LEU A 162 -12.36 -2.35 20.28
C LEU A 162 -13.00 -3.35 19.31
N ALA A 163 -13.37 -4.54 19.81
CA ALA A 163 -14.02 -5.57 19.01
C ALA A 163 -15.36 -5.11 18.43
N GLU A 164 -16.19 -4.47 19.25
CA GLU A 164 -17.50 -3.92 18.85
C GLU A 164 -17.35 -2.87 17.76
N LEU A 165 -16.45 -1.90 17.95
CA LEU A 165 -16.19 -0.83 16.98
C LEU A 165 -15.64 -1.36 15.65
N LEU A 166 -14.85 -2.44 15.69
CA LEU A 166 -14.32 -3.07 14.49
C LEU A 166 -15.32 -4.06 13.84
N GLY A 167 -16.47 -4.34 14.48
CA GLY A 167 -17.39 -5.40 14.06
C GLY A 167 -16.74 -6.80 14.10
N ARG A 168 -15.83 -7.03 15.06
CA ARG A 168 -15.02 -8.25 15.20
C ARG A 168 -15.37 -9.02 16.46
N LYS A 169 -14.99 -10.29 16.48
CA LYS A 169 -15.14 -11.17 17.64
C LYS A 169 -13.87 -11.16 18.48
N VAL A 170 -14.06 -11.16 19.81
CA VAL A 170 -12.99 -11.47 20.75
C VAL A 170 -12.77 -12.98 20.74
N HIS A 171 -11.52 -13.39 20.62
CA HIS A 171 -11.06 -14.76 20.69
C HIS A 171 -10.32 -15.02 22.00
N THR A 172 -10.21 -16.29 22.38
CA THR A 172 -9.41 -16.75 23.51
C THR A 172 -8.39 -17.78 23.05
N ILE A 173 -7.21 -17.76 23.63
CA ILE A 173 -6.18 -18.80 23.46
C ILE A 173 -5.52 -19.10 24.80
N VAL A 174 -5.16 -20.36 25.03
CA VAL A 174 -4.35 -20.75 26.18
C VAL A 174 -2.91 -20.87 25.69
N LEU A 175 -2.02 -20.08 26.28
CA LEU A 175 -0.58 -20.13 26.02
C LEU A 175 0.16 -20.57 27.27
N ASP A 176 1.20 -21.37 27.09
CA ASP A 176 2.13 -21.72 28.16
C ASP A 176 3.24 -20.67 28.22
N PHE A 177 3.28 -19.92 29.30
CA PHE A 177 4.21 -18.80 29.45
C PHE A 177 5.65 -19.29 29.67
N ASP A 178 5.84 -20.53 30.13
CA ASP A 178 7.15 -21.15 30.20
C ASP A 178 7.70 -21.42 28.78
N ASP A 179 6.83 -21.85 27.86
CA ASP A 179 7.19 -22.00 26.45
C ASP A 179 7.47 -20.64 25.79
N LEU A 180 6.68 -19.60 26.12
CA LEU A 180 6.84 -18.25 25.58
C LEU A 180 8.14 -17.55 25.99
N LYS A 181 8.80 -17.98 27.07
CA LYS A 181 10.15 -17.50 27.43
C LYS A 181 11.21 -18.06 26.47
N ILE A 182 10.96 -19.22 25.90
CA ILE A 182 11.89 -19.94 25.01
C ILE A 182 11.62 -19.57 23.55
N LYS A 183 10.35 -19.49 23.14
CA LYS A 183 9.95 -19.32 21.75
C LYS A 183 8.72 -18.41 21.62
N PRO A 184 8.71 -17.46 20.66
CA PRO A 184 7.53 -16.65 20.39
C PRO A 184 6.36 -17.49 19.84
N HIS A 185 5.15 -17.13 20.24
CA HIS A 185 3.92 -17.57 19.60
C HIS A 185 3.57 -16.64 18.44
N ASP A 186 3.46 -17.17 17.21
CA ASP A 186 2.99 -16.43 16.03
C ASP A 186 1.48 -16.60 15.87
N PHE A 187 0.74 -15.50 15.89
CA PHE A 187 -0.71 -15.49 15.65
C PHE A 187 -1.06 -15.63 14.16
N GLY A 188 -0.07 -15.58 13.26
CA GLY A 188 -0.19 -15.59 11.80
C GLY A 188 -0.66 -14.26 11.20
N LYS A 189 -1.03 -13.30 12.04
CA LYS A 189 -1.50 -11.95 11.68
C LYS A 189 -1.39 -11.03 12.89
N ILE A 190 -1.51 -9.72 12.66
CA ILE A 190 -1.58 -8.77 13.75
C ILE A 190 -2.86 -9.01 14.56
N VAL A 191 -2.69 -9.03 15.88
CA VAL A 191 -3.75 -9.09 16.87
C VAL A 191 -3.61 -7.92 17.84
N CYS A 192 -4.72 -7.53 18.46
CA CYS A 192 -4.71 -6.76 19.70
C CYS A 192 -5.08 -7.73 20.81
N PHE A 193 -4.26 -7.88 21.84
CA PHE A 193 -4.61 -8.69 23.02
C PHE A 193 -4.66 -7.83 24.27
N GLU A 194 -5.50 -8.28 25.21
CA GLU A 194 -5.66 -7.66 26.52
C GLU A 194 -4.96 -8.53 27.56
N SER A 195 -4.13 -7.90 28.40
CA SER A 195 -3.44 -8.58 29.50
C SER A 195 -3.93 -8.04 30.84
N GLU A 196 -4.73 -8.82 31.55
CA GLU A 196 -5.14 -8.50 32.94
C GLU A 196 -3.97 -8.62 33.93
N LEU A 197 -2.87 -9.23 33.50
CA LEU A 197 -1.64 -9.40 34.27
C LEU A 197 -0.86 -8.07 34.40
N TRP A 198 -1.17 -7.06 33.58
CA TRP A 198 -0.41 -5.81 33.47
C TRP A 198 -0.46 -4.93 34.72
N ASN A 199 -1.52 -5.01 35.52
CA ASN A 199 -1.59 -4.29 36.80
C ASN A 199 -0.53 -4.75 37.82
N LYS A 200 0.25 -5.80 37.50
CA LYS A 200 1.26 -6.40 38.39
C LYS A 200 2.69 -6.35 37.84
N PHE A 201 2.91 -5.99 36.58
CA PHE A 201 4.20 -6.15 35.92
C PHE A 201 4.54 -4.96 35.03
N ASP A 202 5.82 -4.56 35.03
CA ASP A 202 6.34 -3.45 34.23
C ASP A 202 6.15 -3.71 32.72
N ASP A 203 6.09 -2.61 31.95
CA ASP A 203 5.89 -2.52 30.49
C ASP A 203 6.79 -3.44 29.64
N GLU A 204 7.83 -4.01 30.23
CA GLU A 204 8.89 -4.77 29.56
C GLU A 204 8.65 -6.30 29.53
N CYS A 205 7.55 -6.81 30.11
CA CYS A 205 7.36 -8.27 30.23
C CYS A 205 6.98 -8.98 28.92
N PHE A 206 6.47 -8.25 27.93
CA PHE A 206 6.07 -8.80 26.64
C PHE A 206 6.96 -8.26 25.53
N THR A 207 7.49 -9.16 24.70
CA THR A 207 8.29 -8.82 23.53
C THR A 207 7.71 -9.46 22.26
N ASN A 208 8.14 -8.94 21.10
CA ASN A 208 7.87 -9.56 19.81
C ASN A 208 8.88 -10.71 19.53
N GLY A 209 8.79 -11.31 18.33
CA GLY A 209 9.66 -12.40 17.92
C GLY A 209 11.14 -12.03 17.82
N ASP A 210 11.44 -10.74 17.72
CA ASP A 210 12.79 -10.16 17.63
C ASP A 210 13.28 -9.63 18.98
N ASP A 211 12.60 -10.01 20.09
CA ASP A 211 12.91 -9.58 21.46
C ASP A 211 12.76 -8.07 21.72
N GLU A 212 12.04 -7.35 20.85
CA GLU A 212 11.72 -5.94 21.09
C GLU A 212 10.48 -5.80 22.00
N PRO A 213 10.45 -4.86 22.96
CA PRO A 213 9.31 -4.65 23.83
C PRO A 213 8.03 -4.31 23.06
N LEU A 214 6.93 -4.99 23.41
CA LEU A 214 5.61 -4.65 22.87
C LEU A 214 5.13 -3.32 23.42
N ARG A 215 4.48 -2.52 22.56
CA ARG A 215 3.95 -1.21 22.95
C ARG A 215 2.51 -1.37 23.45
N CYS A 216 2.25 -0.84 24.65
CA CYS A 216 0.92 -0.78 25.25
C CYS A 216 0.20 0.51 24.80
N THR A 217 -1.11 0.43 24.54
CA THR A 217 -1.92 1.62 24.26
C THR A 217 -2.47 2.28 25.53
N GLY A 218 -1.82 2.07 26.68
CA GLY A 218 -2.18 2.67 27.98
C GLY A 218 -3.32 1.98 28.73
N ASN A 219 -4.09 1.09 28.09
CA ASN A 219 -5.22 0.35 28.69
C ASN A 219 -5.00 -1.18 28.62
N ASN A 220 -3.77 -1.65 28.84
CA ASN A 220 -3.40 -3.07 28.81
C ASN A 220 -3.64 -3.78 27.46
N LEU A 221 -3.72 -3.00 26.38
CA LEU A 221 -3.90 -3.48 25.02
C LEU A 221 -2.57 -3.44 24.26
N PHE A 222 -2.23 -4.56 23.63
CA PHE A 222 -0.97 -4.76 22.90
C PHE A 222 -1.26 -5.17 21.47
N PHE A 223 -0.65 -4.48 20.53
CA PHE A 223 -0.71 -4.83 19.12
C PHE A 223 0.54 -5.60 18.74
N THR A 224 0.37 -6.83 18.26
CA THR A 224 1.52 -7.63 17.81
C THR A 224 1.12 -8.73 16.84
N ARG A 225 2.08 -9.21 16.05
CA ARG A 225 1.96 -10.48 15.34
C ARG A 225 2.44 -11.67 16.16
N THR A 226 3.43 -11.44 17.02
CA THR A 226 4.15 -12.49 17.74
C THR A 226 4.29 -12.11 19.20
N LEU A 227 3.96 -13.02 20.11
CA LEU A 227 4.12 -12.79 21.54
C LEU A 227 5.23 -13.66 22.11
N LYS A 228 6.14 -13.05 22.85
CA LYS A 228 7.16 -13.69 23.67
C LYS A 228 7.18 -13.05 25.06
N ILE A 229 7.68 -13.78 26.05
CA ILE A 229 7.87 -13.26 27.41
C ILE A 229 9.34 -12.89 27.59
N ALA A 230 9.59 -11.66 28.03
CA ALA A 230 10.93 -11.18 28.32
C ALA A 230 11.52 -11.85 29.57
N ALA A 231 12.84 -11.81 29.72
CA ALA A 231 13.53 -12.30 30.91
C ALA A 231 13.10 -11.57 32.20
N SER A 232 12.72 -10.29 32.11
CA SER A 232 12.14 -9.54 33.24
C SER A 232 10.78 -10.08 33.71
N GLY A 233 10.10 -10.86 32.87
CA GLY A 233 8.83 -11.51 33.15
C GLY A 233 8.96 -12.84 33.91
N ASP A 234 10.00 -13.06 34.71
CA ASP A 234 10.24 -14.37 35.36
C ASP A 234 9.09 -14.87 36.24
N GLN A 235 8.24 -13.96 36.72
CA GLN A 235 7.05 -14.28 37.53
C GLN A 235 5.87 -14.81 36.69
N LEU A 236 5.91 -14.64 35.37
CA LEU A 236 4.91 -15.11 34.42
C LEU A 236 5.23 -16.56 34.02
N ASN A 237 4.57 -17.54 34.66
CA ASN A 237 4.81 -18.98 34.45
C ASN A 237 3.50 -19.75 34.25
N GLY A 238 3.60 -20.92 33.63
CA GLY A 238 2.48 -21.83 33.41
C GLY A 238 1.46 -21.35 32.37
N LYS A 239 0.28 -21.98 32.36
CA LYS A 239 -0.75 -21.76 31.34
C LYS A 239 -1.66 -20.59 31.68
N HIS A 240 -1.73 -19.62 30.77
CA HIS A 240 -2.61 -18.46 30.88
C HIS A 240 -3.56 -18.36 29.69
N THR A 241 -4.78 -17.87 29.95
CA THR A 241 -5.75 -17.58 28.90
C THR A 241 -5.61 -16.12 28.48
N LEU A 242 -5.34 -15.88 27.20
CA LEU A 242 -5.28 -14.56 26.60
C LEU A 242 -6.52 -14.30 25.75
N ARG A 243 -7.07 -13.09 25.86
CA ARG A 243 -8.16 -12.58 25.03
C ARG A 243 -7.57 -11.68 23.94
N TYR A 244 -8.01 -11.85 22.70
CA TYR A 244 -7.47 -11.08 21.58
C TYR A 244 -8.46 -10.87 20.42
N VAL A 245 -8.26 -9.81 19.65
CA VAL A 245 -8.98 -9.47 18.42
C VAL A 245 -8.01 -9.55 17.25
N LYS A 246 -8.44 -10.17 16.16
CA LYS A 246 -7.64 -10.39 14.94
C LYS A 246 -7.83 -9.25 13.94
N PHE A 247 -6.73 -8.66 13.46
CA PHE A 247 -6.73 -7.65 12.40
C PHE A 247 -6.49 -8.26 11.01
N GLY A 248 -6.71 -7.47 9.96
CA GLY A 248 -6.68 -7.88 8.55
C GLY A 248 -8.08 -7.79 7.92
N LEU A 249 -8.15 -7.18 6.73
CA LEU A 249 -9.32 -7.15 5.86
C LEU A 249 -9.59 -8.54 5.26
#